data_AF-A0A1G5I8Z0-F1
#
_entry.id   AF-A0A1G5I8Z0-F1
#
_cell.length_a   1.000
_cell.length_b   1.000
_cell.length_c   1.000
_cell.angle_alpha   90.00
_cell.angle_beta   90.00
_cell.angle_gamma   90.00
#
_symmetry.space_group_name_H-M   'P 1'
#
loop_
_entity.id
_entity.type
_entity.pdbx_description
1 polymer ?
#
loop_
_entity_poly.entity_id
_entity_poly.type
_entity_poly.pdbx_seq_one_letter_code
_entity_poly.pdbx_strand_id
1 'polypeptide(L)'
;MESIPVTLNPNDTGSGFTLSNGNLTFVSATDYRAIRATHGKSYGKWYWEVRYDAGVRNVHIGISNKQFSLSGNFVPDSTNWRTYYGNTGNKYPENTTYSTVWDVGNVIGVALDLDNGTLEFYKNSVSMEVSHTNIKLLGEVFPTLGSFSGSSKTVSINFGATPFVYSVPSGFKAYNLKYSYKLLISTEDQYQSIEEVGYINAIPKMTSNTSANPIAPIYSGEFINGPATGQGYAYQAFDGNVGTSACPTNNPLYIGIDFHTPTNIQKYSISSSASSGNLPSTAWVFEASNDNTVWVNLDTKASITWSPSSTKEYETNNSKKYRFYRIRPTVGGTYFYSEIKMMIYQPPIMKVLSDGADFIKHGMNKDQVLYMDSEISTVKFVKTNSENLGSGKVFKQKINTTKIPIKKASIT
;
A
#
# COMPACT_ATOMS: atom_id res chain seq x y z
N MET A 1 -14.24 0.50 -9.32
CA MET A 1 -13.54 1.77 -9.03
C MET A 1 -13.10 1.74 -7.58
N GLU A 2 -12.02 2.43 -7.25
CA GLU A 2 -11.51 2.56 -5.88
C GLU A 2 -11.69 3.98 -5.39
N SER A 3 -11.96 4.16 -4.10
CA SER A 3 -11.95 5.48 -3.47
C SER A 3 -10.51 5.91 -3.18
N ILE A 4 -10.23 7.20 -3.38
CA ILE A 4 -8.97 7.86 -3.04
C ILE A 4 -9.23 9.08 -2.16
N PRO A 5 -8.32 9.40 -1.22
CA PRO A 5 -8.43 10.60 -0.41
C PRO A 5 -8.13 11.84 -1.26
N VAL A 6 -9.17 12.55 -1.68
CA VAL A 6 -9.04 13.83 -2.39
C VAL A 6 -9.36 14.96 -1.42
N THR A 7 -8.47 15.95 -1.35
CA THR A 7 -8.59 17.15 -0.51
C THR A 7 -8.09 18.36 -1.28
N LEU A 8 -8.23 19.56 -0.71
CA LEU A 8 -7.46 20.72 -1.15
C LEU A 8 -5.97 20.47 -0.85
N ASN A 9 -5.09 20.90 -1.76
CA ASN A 9 -3.67 20.61 -1.68
C ASN A 9 -2.90 21.80 -1.04
N PRO A 10 -2.42 21.69 0.21
CA PRO A 10 -1.64 22.74 0.85
C PRO A 10 -0.28 22.99 0.18
N ASN A 11 0.20 22.06 -0.66
CA ASN A 11 1.44 22.21 -1.42
C ASN A 11 1.22 22.76 -2.83
N ASP A 12 -0.05 22.94 -3.26
CA ASP A 12 -0.41 23.46 -4.58
C ASP A 12 -1.48 24.56 -4.42
N THR A 13 -1.05 25.64 -3.75
CA THR A 13 -1.88 26.78 -3.34
C THR A 13 -1.11 28.09 -3.48
N GLY A 14 -1.84 29.17 -3.75
CA GLY A 14 -1.38 30.52 -3.43
C GLY A 14 -1.35 30.75 -1.92
N SER A 15 -0.64 31.79 -1.46
CA SER A 15 -0.61 32.15 -0.04
C SER A 15 -1.96 32.67 0.49
N GLY A 16 -2.21 32.51 1.79
CA GLY A 16 -3.39 33.09 2.45
C GLY A 16 -4.67 32.24 2.41
N PHE A 17 -4.53 30.92 2.25
CA PHE A 17 -5.59 29.96 2.55
C PHE A 17 -5.32 29.29 3.90
N THR A 18 -6.31 29.33 4.79
CA THR A 18 -6.32 28.53 6.02
C THR A 18 -7.24 27.34 5.79
N LEU A 19 -6.68 26.13 5.87
CA LEU A 19 -7.42 24.88 5.62
C LEU A 19 -7.86 24.23 6.94
N SER A 20 -9.05 23.63 6.93
CA SER A 20 -9.61 22.89 8.07
C SER A 20 -10.43 21.68 7.60
N ASN A 21 -10.98 20.91 8.55
CA ASN A 21 -11.82 19.72 8.29
C ASN A 21 -11.15 18.69 7.36
N GLY A 22 -9.88 18.38 7.62
CA GLY A 22 -9.11 17.48 6.75
C GLY A 22 -8.82 18.08 5.37
N ASN A 23 -8.59 19.40 5.31
CA ASN A 23 -8.35 20.16 4.07
C ASN A 23 -9.55 20.13 3.10
N LEU A 24 -10.77 20.09 3.63
CA LEU A 24 -12.01 20.15 2.86
C LEU A 24 -12.76 21.48 3.03
N THR A 25 -12.30 22.33 3.94
CA THR A 25 -12.80 23.70 4.10
C THR A 25 -11.62 24.67 3.97
N PHE A 26 -11.81 25.78 3.28
CA PHE A 26 -10.87 26.88 3.29
C PHE A 26 -11.50 28.18 3.81
N VAL A 27 -10.69 28.97 4.49
CA VAL A 27 -10.93 30.39 4.78
C VAL A 27 -9.84 31.20 4.09
N SER A 28 -10.22 32.26 3.38
CA SER A 28 -9.25 33.16 2.75
C SER A 28 -9.73 34.61 2.71
N ALA A 29 -8.84 35.51 3.11
CA ALA A 29 -9.01 36.97 3.04
C ALA A 29 -7.92 37.61 2.16
N THR A 30 -7.51 36.91 1.11
CA THR A 30 -6.51 37.37 0.14
C THR A 30 -7.11 37.52 -1.25
N ASP A 31 -6.53 38.41 -2.03
CA ASP A 31 -6.97 38.68 -3.39
C ASP A 31 -6.07 37.98 -4.43
N TYR A 32 -6.68 37.57 -5.53
CA TYR A 32 -6.05 36.84 -6.64
C TYR A 32 -5.19 35.66 -6.20
N ARG A 33 -5.78 34.76 -5.41
CA ARG A 33 -5.15 33.51 -4.97
C ARG A 33 -6.03 32.33 -5.33
N ALA A 34 -5.42 31.21 -5.67
CA ALA A 34 -6.15 29.99 -5.97
C ALA A 34 -5.52 28.77 -5.31
N ILE A 35 -6.29 27.69 -5.21
CA ILE A 35 -5.86 26.40 -4.68
C ILE A 35 -6.42 25.29 -5.55
N ARG A 36 -5.61 24.27 -5.82
CA ARG A 36 -6.02 23.04 -6.52
C ARG A 36 -6.27 21.89 -5.54
N ALA A 37 -7.10 20.95 -5.95
CA ALA A 37 -7.23 19.66 -5.26
C ALA A 37 -5.97 18.80 -5.44
N THR A 38 -5.82 17.76 -4.61
CA THR A 38 -4.65 16.86 -4.63
C THR A 38 -4.55 15.97 -5.86
N HIS A 39 -5.64 15.76 -6.59
CA HIS A 39 -5.69 14.83 -7.72
C HIS A 39 -6.37 15.45 -8.94
N GLY A 40 -5.76 15.25 -10.11
CA GLY A 40 -6.29 15.65 -11.40
C GLY A 40 -6.98 14.50 -12.12
N LYS A 41 -7.72 14.83 -13.18
CA LYS A 41 -8.38 13.87 -14.09
C LYS A 41 -8.11 14.27 -15.54
N SER A 42 -7.99 13.27 -16.41
CA SER A 42 -7.78 13.47 -17.86
C SER A 42 -8.86 12.80 -18.73
N TYR A 43 -9.76 12.02 -18.14
CA TYR A 43 -10.83 11.29 -18.83
C TYR A 43 -11.96 10.94 -17.85
N GLY A 44 -13.14 10.58 -18.34
CA GLY A 44 -14.31 10.21 -17.55
C GLY A 44 -15.21 11.39 -17.13
N LYS A 45 -16.30 11.07 -16.42
CA LYS A 45 -17.30 12.02 -15.94
C LYS A 45 -17.31 12.10 -14.42
N TRP A 46 -17.01 13.27 -13.87
CA TRP A 46 -16.75 13.46 -12.45
C TRP A 46 -17.61 14.56 -11.84
N TYR A 47 -17.98 14.37 -10.58
CA TYR A 47 -18.84 15.26 -9.84
C TYR A 47 -18.32 15.54 -8.42
N TRP A 48 -18.43 16.78 -7.98
CA TRP A 48 -18.20 17.22 -6.61
C TRP A 48 -19.12 18.38 -6.26
N GLU A 49 -19.27 18.66 -4.97
CA GLU A 49 -20.08 19.77 -4.47
C GLU A 49 -19.21 20.79 -3.74
N VAL A 50 -19.53 22.07 -3.90
CA VAL A 50 -18.93 23.19 -3.19
C VAL A 50 -20.02 23.93 -2.43
N ARG A 51 -19.92 24.05 -1.11
CA ARG A 51 -20.83 24.83 -0.27
C ARG A 51 -20.21 26.17 0.08
N TYR A 52 -20.97 27.24 -0.15
CA TYR A 52 -20.59 28.58 0.26
C TYR A 52 -21.06 28.83 1.70
N ASP A 53 -20.13 28.90 2.65
CA ASP A 53 -20.46 28.86 4.08
C ASP A 53 -20.62 30.25 4.70
N ALA A 54 -19.76 31.21 4.33
CA ALA A 54 -19.79 32.57 4.90
C ALA A 54 -18.94 33.58 4.10
N GLY A 55 -19.15 34.87 4.38
CA GLY A 55 -18.27 35.98 3.98
C GLY A 55 -18.70 36.72 2.72
N VAL A 56 -17.74 37.21 1.93
CA VAL A 56 -17.99 37.86 0.63
C VAL A 56 -18.00 36.85 -0.52
N ARG A 57 -18.72 37.15 -1.61
CA ARG A 57 -19.02 36.20 -2.70
C ARG A 57 -17.90 36.06 -3.72
N ASN A 58 -16.75 36.69 -3.48
CA ASN A 58 -15.60 36.73 -4.38
C ASN A 58 -14.84 35.39 -4.40
N VAL A 59 -15.54 34.32 -4.77
CA VAL A 59 -15.07 32.94 -4.88
C VAL A 59 -15.23 32.49 -6.33
N HIS A 60 -14.18 31.95 -6.92
CA HIS A 60 -14.28 31.18 -8.16
C HIS A 60 -14.27 29.70 -7.85
N ILE A 61 -15.04 28.91 -8.60
CA ILE A 61 -14.94 27.45 -8.60
C ILE A 61 -14.93 26.90 -10.01
N GLY A 62 -14.29 25.76 -10.18
CA GLY A 62 -14.28 25.04 -11.44
C GLY A 62 -13.02 24.22 -11.52
N ILE A 63 -12.29 24.37 -12.62
CA ILE A 63 -11.11 23.57 -12.90
C ILE A 63 -9.94 24.40 -13.40
N SER A 64 -8.72 23.91 -13.22
CA SER A 64 -7.52 24.42 -13.91
C SER A 64 -6.53 23.30 -14.20
N ASN A 65 -5.69 23.48 -15.23
CA ASN A 65 -4.52 22.61 -15.44
C ASN A 65 -3.33 23.06 -14.55
N LYS A 66 -2.20 22.33 -14.63
CA LYS A 66 -0.99 22.66 -13.86
C LYS A 66 -0.28 23.94 -14.29
N GLN A 67 -0.52 24.41 -15.51
CA GLN A 67 0.10 25.64 -16.03
C GLN A 67 -0.59 26.91 -15.51
N PHE A 68 -1.76 26.79 -14.88
CA PHE A 68 -2.43 27.91 -14.23
C PHE A 68 -1.63 28.40 -13.02
N SER A 69 -1.29 29.70 -13.00
CA SER A 69 -0.65 30.35 -11.85
C SER A 69 -1.64 30.52 -10.70
N LEU A 70 -1.23 30.12 -9.49
CA LEU A 70 -2.06 30.18 -8.29
C LEU A 70 -1.97 31.52 -7.53
N SER A 71 -1.15 32.45 -8.02
CA SER A 71 -0.98 33.77 -7.43
C SER A 71 -0.78 34.87 -8.47
N GLY A 72 -1.33 36.05 -8.20
CA GLY A 72 -1.14 37.27 -8.99
C GLY A 72 -2.35 37.64 -9.83
N ASN A 73 -2.38 38.89 -10.32
CA ASN A 73 -3.52 39.53 -10.99
C ASN A 73 -3.74 39.06 -12.45
N PHE A 74 -3.80 37.75 -12.71
CA PHE A 74 -3.78 37.19 -14.08
C PHE A 74 -5.03 36.42 -14.47
N VAL A 75 -6.01 36.41 -13.58
CA VAL A 75 -7.08 35.43 -13.61
C VAL A 75 -8.27 35.77 -14.55
N PRO A 76 -8.56 37.03 -14.92
CA PRO A 76 -9.61 37.29 -15.91
C PRO A 76 -9.38 36.57 -17.25
N ASP A 77 -8.13 36.51 -17.73
CA ASP A 77 -7.83 36.12 -19.11
C ASP A 77 -7.09 34.79 -19.26
N SER A 78 -6.73 34.13 -18.14
CA SER A 78 -5.96 32.89 -18.23
C SER A 78 -6.74 31.82 -19.00
N THR A 79 -6.18 31.27 -20.06
CA THR A 79 -6.84 30.20 -20.81
C THR A 79 -6.69 28.83 -20.15
N ASN A 80 -5.98 28.74 -19.03
CA ASN A 80 -5.62 27.51 -18.31
C ASN A 80 -6.62 27.07 -17.23
N TRP A 81 -7.75 27.78 -17.09
CA TRP A 81 -8.80 27.49 -16.11
C TRP A 81 -10.19 27.71 -16.69
N ARG A 82 -11.20 27.12 -16.09
CA ARG A 82 -12.62 27.32 -16.43
C ARG A 82 -13.40 27.40 -15.14
N THR A 83 -14.01 28.55 -14.87
CA THR A 83 -14.65 28.78 -13.57
C THR A 83 -15.96 29.54 -13.67
N TYR A 84 -16.72 29.43 -12.59
CA TYR A 84 -17.94 30.18 -12.31
C TYR A 84 -17.69 31.05 -11.07
N TYR A 85 -17.98 32.35 -11.19
CA TYR A 85 -17.67 33.35 -10.19
C TYR A 85 -18.88 33.71 -9.32
N GLY A 86 -18.74 33.57 -8.00
CA GLY A 86 -19.85 33.75 -7.07
C GLY A 86 -20.39 35.18 -6.95
N ASN A 87 -19.55 36.20 -7.20
CA ASN A 87 -19.93 37.60 -6.98
C ASN A 87 -20.81 38.17 -8.11
N THR A 88 -20.55 37.79 -9.36
CA THR A 88 -21.30 38.31 -10.52
C THR A 88 -22.13 37.22 -11.21
N GLY A 89 -21.83 35.95 -10.97
CA GLY A 89 -22.41 34.84 -11.69
C GLY A 89 -21.80 34.59 -13.08
N ASN A 90 -20.72 35.29 -13.43
CA ASN A 90 -20.05 35.13 -14.72
C ASN A 90 -19.23 33.83 -14.80
N LYS A 91 -19.01 33.36 -16.02
CA LYS A 91 -18.00 32.34 -16.32
C LYS A 91 -16.70 32.96 -16.82
N TYR A 92 -15.60 32.26 -16.59
CA TYR A 92 -14.25 32.70 -16.96
C TYR A 92 -13.48 31.59 -17.68
N PRO A 93 -12.59 31.95 -18.63
CA PRO A 93 -11.96 33.28 -18.80
C PRO A 93 -12.73 34.28 -19.67
N GLU A 94 -13.85 33.91 -20.29
CA GLU A 94 -14.57 34.80 -21.20
C GLU A 94 -15.17 36.03 -20.49
N ASN A 95 -15.29 35.98 -19.15
CA ASN A 95 -15.94 36.98 -18.31
C ASN A 95 -17.32 37.40 -18.86
N THR A 96 -18.12 36.39 -19.20
CA THR A 96 -19.47 36.56 -19.76
C THR A 96 -20.51 36.10 -18.75
N THR A 97 -21.70 36.69 -18.84
CA THR A 97 -22.85 36.26 -18.04
C THR A 97 -23.11 34.78 -18.28
N TYR A 98 -23.25 34.03 -17.19
CA TYR A 98 -23.53 32.60 -17.25
C TYR A 98 -24.70 32.23 -16.34
N SER A 99 -24.69 32.68 -15.09
CA SER A 99 -25.75 32.39 -14.13
C SER A 99 -25.90 33.51 -13.10
N THR A 100 -26.63 33.26 -12.02
CA THR A 100 -26.91 34.20 -10.94
C THR A 100 -25.81 34.20 -9.88
N VAL A 101 -25.75 35.24 -9.03
CA VAL A 101 -24.83 35.34 -7.89
C VAL A 101 -25.07 34.26 -6.82
N TRP A 102 -24.11 34.05 -5.93
CA TRP A 102 -24.23 33.08 -4.83
C TRP A 102 -24.78 33.69 -3.56
N ASP A 103 -25.54 32.93 -2.79
CA ASP A 103 -25.92 33.29 -1.42
C ASP A 103 -25.36 32.29 -0.40
N VAL A 104 -25.08 32.76 0.82
CA VAL A 104 -24.62 31.89 1.91
C VAL A 104 -25.56 30.71 2.08
N GLY A 105 -25.00 29.50 2.15
CA GLY A 105 -25.74 28.24 2.21
C GLY A 105 -26.00 27.59 0.85
N ASN A 106 -25.76 28.27 -0.27
CA ASN A 106 -25.82 27.63 -1.59
C ASN A 106 -24.80 26.49 -1.70
N VAL A 107 -25.21 25.40 -2.34
CA VAL A 107 -24.33 24.31 -2.76
C VAL A 107 -24.28 24.31 -4.27
N ILE A 108 -23.06 24.38 -4.80
CA ILE A 108 -22.80 24.31 -6.22
C ILE A 108 -22.26 22.92 -6.57
N GLY A 109 -23.04 22.17 -7.34
CA GLY A 109 -22.58 20.95 -7.98
C GLY A 109 -21.72 21.28 -9.19
N VAL A 110 -20.60 20.58 -9.36
CA VAL A 110 -19.72 20.74 -10.52
C VAL A 110 -19.65 19.42 -11.28
N ALA A 111 -20.16 19.41 -12.51
CA ALA A 111 -20.18 18.26 -13.39
C ALA A 111 -19.13 18.43 -14.50
N LEU A 112 -18.06 17.65 -14.40
CA LEU A 112 -16.93 17.65 -15.33
C LEU A 112 -16.99 16.43 -16.24
N ASP A 113 -17.34 16.62 -17.50
CA ASP A 113 -17.39 15.55 -18.52
C ASP A 113 -16.16 15.67 -19.42
N LEU A 114 -15.09 14.93 -19.10
CA LEU A 114 -13.85 14.94 -19.89
C LEU A 114 -13.98 14.11 -21.18
N ASP A 115 -14.93 13.19 -21.24
CA ASP A 115 -15.19 12.35 -22.41
C ASP A 115 -15.76 13.20 -23.55
N ASN A 116 -16.68 14.11 -23.23
CA ASN A 116 -17.26 15.07 -24.18
C ASN A 116 -16.56 16.44 -24.15
N GLY A 117 -15.79 16.75 -23.11
CA GLY A 117 -15.07 18.01 -22.98
C GLY A 117 -15.92 19.16 -22.47
N THR A 118 -16.94 18.89 -21.63
CA THR A 118 -17.86 19.91 -21.11
C THR A 118 -17.74 20.10 -19.60
N LEU A 119 -18.05 21.31 -19.14
CA LEU A 119 -18.15 21.67 -17.72
C LEU A 119 -19.49 22.35 -17.47
N GLU A 120 -20.24 21.83 -16.51
CA GLU A 120 -21.56 22.32 -16.12
C GLU A 120 -21.63 22.52 -14.60
N PHE A 121 -22.40 23.52 -14.17
CA PHE A 121 -22.63 23.82 -12.77
C PHE A 121 -24.11 23.68 -12.41
N TYR A 122 -24.39 23.35 -11.15
CA TYR A 122 -25.74 23.19 -10.61
C TYR A 122 -25.89 24.03 -9.34
N LYS A 123 -26.94 24.86 -9.19
CA LYS A 123 -27.26 25.53 -7.91
C LYS A 123 -28.34 24.75 -7.20
N ASN A 124 -28.05 24.21 -6.02
CA ASN A 124 -29.05 23.53 -5.20
C ASN A 124 -29.87 22.49 -6.01
N SER A 125 -29.18 21.61 -6.75
CA SER A 125 -29.68 20.64 -7.76
C SER A 125 -30.19 21.16 -9.11
N VAL A 126 -30.41 22.47 -9.27
CA VAL A 126 -30.90 23.01 -10.55
C VAL A 126 -29.73 23.24 -11.49
N SER A 127 -29.77 22.62 -12.67
CA SER A 127 -28.77 22.84 -13.74
C SER A 127 -28.70 24.33 -14.13
N MET A 128 -27.50 24.82 -14.39
CA MET A 128 -27.22 26.15 -14.96
C MET A 128 -26.83 26.10 -16.44
N GLU A 129 -27.13 24.99 -17.13
CA GLU A 129 -26.65 24.70 -18.49
C GLU A 129 -25.13 24.58 -18.61
N VAL A 130 -24.65 24.04 -19.74
CA VAL A 130 -23.21 23.86 -19.98
C VAL A 130 -22.49 25.21 -20.00
N SER A 131 -21.50 25.36 -19.12
CA SER A 131 -20.69 26.57 -18.99
C SER A 131 -19.61 26.65 -20.08
N HIS A 132 -18.89 25.54 -20.28
CA HIS A 132 -17.75 25.47 -21.21
C HIS A 132 -17.74 24.13 -21.96
N THR A 133 -17.25 24.13 -23.20
CA THR A 133 -17.21 22.98 -24.11
C THR A 133 -15.80 22.66 -24.65
N ASN A 134 -14.80 23.40 -24.19
CA ASN A 134 -13.41 23.32 -24.66
C ASN A 134 -12.46 22.71 -23.61
N ILE A 135 -12.98 21.86 -22.71
CA ILE A 135 -12.20 21.33 -21.58
C ILE A 135 -11.03 20.46 -22.06
N LYS A 136 -11.19 19.73 -23.18
CA LYS A 136 -10.15 18.86 -23.74
C LYS A 136 -8.83 19.58 -24.07
N LEU A 137 -8.89 20.90 -24.32
CA LEU A 137 -7.70 21.71 -24.60
C LEU A 137 -6.77 21.85 -23.37
N LEU A 138 -7.27 21.58 -22.17
CA LEU A 138 -6.52 21.77 -20.93
C LEU A 138 -5.65 20.55 -20.54
N GLY A 139 -5.87 19.39 -21.16
CA GLY A 139 -5.24 18.13 -20.75
C GLY A 139 -5.74 17.66 -19.38
N GLU A 140 -4.82 17.30 -18.48
CA GLU A 140 -5.17 16.97 -17.10
C GLU A 140 -5.64 18.22 -16.34
N VAL A 141 -6.80 18.12 -15.69
CA VAL A 141 -7.42 19.23 -14.94
C VAL A 141 -7.71 18.83 -13.50
N PHE A 142 -7.70 19.83 -12.63
CA PHE A 142 -7.88 19.71 -11.18
C PHE A 142 -9.05 20.60 -10.76
N PRO A 143 -9.92 20.19 -9.82
CA PRO A 143 -10.82 21.09 -9.12
C PRO A 143 -10.02 22.24 -8.53
N THR A 144 -10.49 23.45 -8.77
CA THR A 144 -9.80 24.68 -8.40
C THR A 144 -10.77 25.63 -7.75
N LEU A 145 -10.34 26.25 -6.65
CA LEU A 145 -11.05 27.37 -6.04
C LEU A 145 -10.18 28.63 -6.06
N GLY A 146 -10.81 29.77 -6.29
CA GLY A 146 -10.17 31.08 -6.33
C GLY A 146 -10.73 32.04 -5.29
N SER A 147 -9.88 32.93 -4.80
CA SER A 147 -10.10 33.92 -3.75
C SER A 147 -9.82 35.33 -4.33
N PHE A 148 -10.86 36.15 -4.49
CA PHE A 148 -10.86 37.38 -5.32
C PHE A 148 -11.28 38.65 -4.55
N SER A 149 -10.94 38.67 -3.26
CA SER A 149 -11.15 39.84 -2.40
C SER A 149 -10.31 39.69 -1.14
N GLY A 150 -9.77 40.82 -0.67
CA GLY A 150 -9.13 40.93 0.64
C GLY A 150 -10.10 40.76 1.83
N SER A 151 -11.41 40.63 1.58
CA SER A 151 -12.40 40.29 2.60
C SER A 151 -12.55 38.77 2.75
N SER A 152 -12.84 38.35 3.99
CA SER A 152 -12.94 36.93 4.35
C SER A 152 -14.09 36.22 3.64
N LYS A 153 -13.85 34.96 3.28
CA LYS A 153 -14.83 34.01 2.77
C LYS A 153 -14.47 32.60 3.20
N THR A 154 -15.51 31.80 3.44
CA THR A 154 -15.40 30.41 3.88
C THR A 154 -16.17 29.52 2.92
N VAL A 155 -15.52 28.45 2.48
CA VAL A 155 -16.07 27.52 1.50
C VAL A 155 -15.67 26.10 1.88
N SER A 156 -16.64 25.19 1.83
CA SER A 156 -16.43 23.75 2.05
C SER A 156 -16.64 22.98 0.76
N ILE A 157 -15.89 21.89 0.58
CA ILE A 157 -15.94 21.06 -0.62
C ILE A 157 -16.14 19.60 -0.23
N ASN A 158 -16.97 18.91 -1.01
CA ASN A 158 -17.17 17.48 -0.91
C ASN A 158 -16.80 16.83 -2.24
N PHE A 159 -15.72 16.06 -2.28
CA PHE A 159 -15.32 15.28 -3.45
C PHE A 159 -16.03 13.90 -3.54
N GLY A 160 -16.90 13.59 -2.58
CA GLY A 160 -17.66 12.33 -2.47
C GLY A 160 -17.17 11.39 -1.37
N ALA A 161 -16.35 11.89 -0.44
CA ALA A 161 -15.96 11.12 0.76
C ALA A 161 -17.12 10.98 1.75
N THR A 162 -18.04 11.94 1.74
CA THR A 162 -19.33 11.89 2.45
C THR A 162 -20.47 11.97 1.43
N PRO A 163 -21.70 11.54 1.78
CA PRO A 163 -22.85 11.69 0.90
C PRO A 163 -23.00 13.13 0.39
N PHE A 164 -23.28 13.29 -0.90
CA PHE A 164 -23.64 14.58 -1.48
C PHE A 164 -24.99 15.06 -0.96
N VAL A 165 -25.18 16.37 -0.87
CA VAL A 165 -26.45 16.99 -0.49
C VAL A 165 -27.49 16.75 -1.58
N TYR A 166 -27.08 16.87 -2.84
CA TYR A 166 -27.94 16.67 -4.01
C TYR A 166 -27.54 15.40 -4.77
N SER A 167 -28.50 14.86 -5.51
CA SER A 167 -28.27 13.67 -6.32
C SER A 167 -27.27 13.96 -7.44
N VAL A 168 -26.30 13.05 -7.61
CA VAL A 168 -25.32 13.13 -8.69
C VAL A 168 -26.02 13.00 -10.05
N PRO A 169 -25.75 13.88 -11.03
CA PRO A 169 -26.32 13.78 -12.37
C PRO A 169 -26.04 12.43 -13.03
N SER A 170 -26.96 11.97 -13.87
CA SER A 170 -26.87 10.66 -14.53
C SER A 170 -25.56 10.51 -15.32
N GLY A 171 -24.87 9.39 -15.15
CA GLY A 171 -23.60 9.10 -15.81
C GLY A 171 -22.35 9.68 -15.14
N PHE A 172 -22.49 10.57 -14.16
CA PHE A 172 -21.35 11.11 -13.41
C PHE A 172 -21.01 10.26 -12.19
N LYS A 173 -19.75 10.32 -11.76
CA LYS A 173 -19.22 9.61 -10.59
C LYS A 173 -18.59 10.60 -9.62
N ALA A 174 -18.58 10.27 -8.34
CA ALA A 174 -17.89 11.07 -7.32
C ALA A 174 -16.42 11.29 -7.68
N TYR A 175 -15.91 12.50 -7.49
CA TYR A 175 -14.54 12.89 -7.87
C TYR A 175 -13.47 12.11 -7.11
N ASN A 176 -13.77 11.65 -5.89
CA ASN A 176 -12.89 10.82 -5.06
C ASN A 176 -12.74 9.37 -5.56
N LEU A 177 -13.37 8.98 -6.67
CA LEU A 177 -13.17 7.67 -7.26
C LEU A 177 -12.06 7.69 -8.30
N LYS A 178 -11.28 6.63 -8.40
CA LYS A 178 -10.39 6.35 -9.54
C LYS A 178 -10.77 5.03 -10.21
N TYR A 179 -10.51 4.94 -11.51
CA TYR A 179 -10.53 3.65 -12.19
C TYR A 179 -9.40 2.78 -11.63
N SER A 180 -9.73 1.53 -11.31
CA SER A 180 -8.76 0.52 -10.94
C SER A 180 -8.69 -0.47 -12.09
N TYR A 181 -7.48 -0.65 -12.63
CA TYR A 181 -7.22 -1.57 -13.73
C TYR A 181 -6.79 -2.91 -13.13
N LYS A 182 -7.78 -3.68 -12.72
CA LYS A 182 -7.60 -5.04 -12.23
C LYS A 182 -7.91 -6.04 -13.34
N LEU A 183 -7.17 -7.13 -13.36
CA LEU A 183 -7.33 -8.23 -14.31
C LEU A 183 -7.72 -9.51 -13.57
N LEU A 184 -8.58 -10.31 -14.20
CA LEU A 184 -8.82 -11.70 -13.86
C LEU A 184 -8.44 -12.58 -15.05
N ILE A 185 -7.99 -13.80 -14.77
CA ILE A 185 -7.88 -14.85 -15.78
C ILE A 185 -9.27 -15.48 -15.89
N SER A 186 -9.78 -15.59 -17.12
CA SER A 186 -11.03 -16.30 -17.39
C SER A 186 -10.69 -17.67 -17.95
N THR A 187 -11.14 -18.73 -17.29
CA THR A 187 -11.08 -20.10 -17.80
C THR A 187 -12.49 -20.66 -17.77
N GLU A 188 -13.07 -20.83 -18.96
CA GLU A 188 -14.45 -21.32 -19.13
C GLU A 188 -15.44 -20.54 -18.24
N ASP A 189 -16.06 -21.21 -17.27
CA ASP A 189 -17.11 -20.69 -16.37
C ASP A 189 -16.55 -20.04 -15.09
N GLN A 190 -15.23 -19.89 -14.95
CA GLN A 190 -14.60 -19.40 -13.73
C GLN A 190 -13.68 -18.20 -13.96
N TYR A 191 -13.64 -17.33 -12.95
CA TYR A 191 -12.68 -16.24 -12.87
C TYR A 191 -11.60 -16.56 -11.83
N GLN A 192 -10.35 -16.30 -12.19
CA GLN A 192 -9.21 -16.66 -11.38
C GLN A 192 -8.25 -15.47 -11.21
N SER A 193 -7.54 -15.44 -10.09
CA SER A 193 -6.40 -14.55 -9.90
C SER A 193 -5.25 -15.27 -9.23
N ILE A 194 -4.04 -14.77 -9.48
CA ILE A 194 -2.80 -15.31 -8.92
C ILE A 194 -2.26 -14.29 -7.92
N GLU A 195 -2.06 -14.76 -6.69
CA GLU A 195 -1.35 -14.04 -5.63
C GLU A 195 0.08 -14.59 -5.54
N GLU A 196 1.04 -13.79 -5.98
CA GLU A 196 2.46 -14.08 -5.83
C GLU A 196 2.87 -13.97 -4.36
N VAL A 197 3.49 -15.02 -3.83
CA VAL A 197 3.99 -15.05 -2.44
C VAL A 197 5.51 -14.89 -2.41
N GLY A 198 6.24 -15.72 -3.18
CA GLY A 198 7.69 -15.62 -3.32
C GLY A 198 8.45 -16.13 -2.10
N TYR A 199 9.54 -15.44 -1.72
CA TYR A 199 10.39 -15.85 -0.61
C TYR A 199 9.90 -15.29 0.72
N ILE A 200 9.67 -16.16 1.71
CA ILE A 200 9.34 -15.75 3.08
C ILE A 200 10.45 -16.14 4.05
N ASN A 201 10.71 -15.32 5.07
CA ASN A 201 11.65 -15.67 6.12
C ASN A 201 11.09 -16.84 6.94
N ALA A 202 11.81 -17.95 6.98
CA ALA A 202 11.44 -19.14 7.73
C ALA A 202 11.81 -19.02 9.21
N ILE A 203 12.60 -18.02 9.58
CA ILE A 203 13.02 -17.78 10.95
C ILE A 203 12.02 -16.80 11.59
N PRO A 204 11.23 -17.21 12.60
CA PRO A 204 10.42 -16.30 13.39
C PRO A 204 11.30 -15.32 14.14
N LYS A 205 10.78 -14.12 14.41
CA LYS A 205 11.45 -13.14 15.25
C LYS A 205 11.81 -13.75 16.61
N MET A 206 13.10 -13.76 16.91
CA MET A 206 13.62 -14.25 18.19
C MET A 206 13.69 -13.14 19.24
N THR A 207 13.60 -13.50 20.52
CA THR A 207 13.75 -12.58 21.66
C THR A 207 14.83 -13.00 22.66
N SER A 208 15.36 -14.21 22.52
CA SER A 208 16.47 -14.76 23.27
C SER A 208 16.99 -16.02 22.56
N ASN A 209 18.12 -16.56 23.00
CA ASN A 209 18.66 -17.81 22.44
C ASN A 209 17.81 -19.06 22.77
N THR A 210 16.84 -18.95 23.68
CA THR A 210 16.04 -20.09 24.17
C THR A 210 14.54 -19.93 23.94
N SER A 211 14.07 -18.75 23.54
CA SER A 211 12.62 -18.44 23.48
C SER A 211 11.93 -18.87 22.18
N ALA A 212 12.68 -19.19 21.13
CA ALA A 212 12.11 -19.42 19.80
C ALA A 212 11.68 -20.87 19.52
N ASN A 213 11.26 -21.65 20.53
CA ASN A 213 10.83 -23.06 20.38
C ASN A 213 9.76 -23.22 19.26
N PRO A 214 9.97 -24.05 18.21
CA PRO A 214 10.96 -25.13 18.06
C PRO A 214 12.16 -24.79 17.19
N ILE A 215 12.61 -23.54 17.13
CA ILE A 215 13.77 -23.10 16.34
C ILE A 215 14.80 -22.50 17.31
N ALA A 216 16.08 -22.81 17.13
CA ALA A 216 17.13 -22.31 18.02
C ALA A 216 18.31 -21.76 17.22
N PRO A 217 18.95 -20.65 17.66
CA PRO A 217 20.20 -20.23 17.07
C PRO A 217 21.32 -21.22 17.39
N ILE A 218 22.18 -21.47 16.40
CA ILE A 218 23.44 -22.19 16.57
C ILE A 218 24.59 -21.23 16.30
N TYR A 219 25.63 -21.24 17.12
CA TYR A 219 26.69 -20.24 17.05
C TYR A 219 27.98 -20.76 17.65
N SER A 220 29.13 -20.28 17.17
CA SER A 220 30.43 -20.73 17.66
C SER A 220 30.80 -20.16 19.01
N GLY A 221 30.20 -19.04 19.42
CA GLY A 221 30.38 -18.40 20.73
C GLY A 221 29.66 -17.06 20.74
N GLU A 222 29.65 -16.38 21.89
CA GLU A 222 29.02 -15.06 22.02
C GLU A 222 29.99 -14.06 22.62
N PHE A 223 29.89 -12.82 22.15
CA PHE A 223 30.61 -11.70 22.74
C PHE A 223 29.78 -11.10 23.88
N ILE A 224 29.89 -11.69 25.08
CA ILE A 224 29.16 -11.25 26.27
C ILE A 224 29.90 -10.04 26.88
N ASN A 225 29.22 -8.88 26.99
CA ASN A 225 29.71 -7.61 27.59
C ASN A 225 30.75 -6.78 26.79
N GLY A 226 30.50 -6.53 25.49
CA GLY A 226 31.05 -5.37 24.75
C GLY A 226 30.33 -4.05 25.06
N PRO A 227 30.91 -2.86 24.79
CA PRO A 227 30.60 -1.62 25.50
C PRO A 227 29.09 -1.28 25.54
N ALA A 228 28.50 -1.41 26.73
CA ALA A 228 27.35 -0.68 27.25
C ALA A 228 25.95 -0.76 26.58
N THR A 229 25.62 -1.70 25.68
CA THR A 229 24.23 -1.76 25.14
C THR A 229 23.61 -3.16 24.88
N GLY A 230 24.13 -4.25 25.46
CA GLY A 230 23.50 -5.58 25.31
C GLY A 230 23.60 -6.16 23.89
N GLN A 231 24.68 -5.85 23.17
CA GLN A 231 24.99 -6.34 21.82
C GLN A 231 25.85 -7.62 21.89
N GLY A 232 25.63 -8.57 20.98
CA GLY A 232 26.50 -9.73 20.76
C GLY A 232 25.84 -11.10 20.87
N TYR A 233 24.58 -11.18 21.32
CA TYR A 233 23.87 -12.46 21.45
C TYR A 233 23.46 -13.03 20.09
N ALA A 234 23.48 -14.35 19.95
CA ALA A 234 23.18 -15.00 18.67
C ALA A 234 21.77 -14.70 18.15
N TYR A 235 20.75 -14.66 19.02
CA TYR A 235 19.37 -14.35 18.63
C TYR A 235 19.21 -12.97 17.98
N GLN A 236 20.14 -12.04 18.21
CA GLN A 236 20.07 -10.67 17.66
C GLN A 236 20.35 -10.61 16.17
N ALA A 237 20.90 -11.67 15.57
CA ALA A 237 20.91 -11.79 14.12
C ALA A 237 19.54 -12.22 13.55
N PHE A 238 18.55 -12.52 14.40
CA PHE A 238 17.28 -13.14 14.01
C PHE A 238 16.06 -12.48 14.69
N ASP A 239 16.22 -11.28 15.25
CA ASP A 239 15.19 -10.58 16.01
C ASP A 239 14.42 -9.55 15.17
N GLY A 240 14.74 -9.44 13.87
CA GLY A 240 14.13 -8.48 12.95
C GLY A 240 14.54 -7.03 13.24
N ASN A 241 15.60 -6.80 14.04
CA ASN A 241 16.07 -5.48 14.43
C ASN A 241 17.51 -5.25 13.98
N VAL A 242 17.67 -4.54 12.86
CA VAL A 242 19.00 -4.17 12.32
C VAL A 242 19.80 -3.21 13.21
N GLY A 243 19.22 -2.70 14.31
CA GLY A 243 19.93 -1.89 15.31
C GLY A 243 20.72 -2.72 16.33
N THR A 244 20.47 -4.03 16.42
CA THR A 244 21.20 -4.99 17.24
C THR A 244 22.07 -5.88 16.34
N SER A 245 23.03 -6.63 16.91
CA SER A 245 23.89 -7.51 16.12
C SER A 245 24.45 -8.66 16.94
N ALA A 246 24.56 -9.82 16.31
CA ALA A 246 25.27 -10.96 16.86
C ALA A 246 26.76 -10.92 16.49
N CYS A 247 27.62 -11.42 17.38
CA CYS A 247 29.07 -11.50 17.15
C CYS A 247 29.60 -12.89 17.59
N PRO A 248 29.77 -13.84 16.66
CA PRO A 248 30.39 -15.14 16.94
C PRO A 248 31.86 -14.99 17.34
N THR A 249 32.34 -15.81 18.30
CA THR A 249 33.68 -15.60 18.89
C THR A 249 34.64 -16.80 18.83
N ASN A 250 34.18 -18.05 18.93
CA ASN A 250 35.11 -19.18 18.94
C ASN A 250 35.39 -19.70 17.53
N ASN A 251 36.63 -20.14 17.30
CA ASN A 251 37.03 -20.72 16.03
C ASN A 251 36.68 -22.22 15.95
N PRO A 252 36.17 -22.72 14.80
CA PRO A 252 35.78 -21.96 13.62
C PRO A 252 34.54 -21.08 13.86
N LEU A 253 34.55 -19.85 13.35
CA LEU A 253 33.44 -18.90 13.50
C LEU A 253 32.19 -19.38 12.76
N TYR A 254 31.03 -19.37 13.38
CA TYR A 254 29.76 -19.59 12.67
C TYR A 254 28.56 -19.00 13.42
N ILE A 255 27.51 -18.72 12.67
CA ILE A 255 26.17 -18.37 13.18
C ILE A 255 25.10 -18.93 12.26
N GLY A 256 24.01 -19.43 12.83
CA GLY A 256 23.00 -20.14 12.08
C GLY A 256 21.78 -20.50 12.91
N ILE A 257 20.97 -21.40 12.37
CA ILE A 257 19.71 -21.88 12.94
C ILE A 257 19.64 -23.41 12.93
N ASP A 258 19.14 -23.98 14.01
CA ASP A 258 18.50 -25.30 14.08
C ASP A 258 16.98 -25.13 13.93
N PHE A 259 16.43 -25.52 12.78
CA PHE A 259 14.99 -25.46 12.51
C PHE A 259 14.19 -26.56 13.22
N HIS A 260 14.86 -27.55 13.83
CA HIS A 260 14.34 -28.81 14.40
C HIS A 260 13.61 -29.73 13.41
N THR A 261 12.88 -29.16 12.45
CA THR A 261 12.26 -29.83 11.32
C THR A 261 13.06 -29.52 10.05
N PRO A 262 13.43 -30.53 9.24
CA PRO A 262 14.10 -30.31 7.97
C PRO A 262 13.32 -29.35 7.06
N THR A 263 13.94 -28.22 6.73
CA THR A 263 13.36 -27.11 5.97
C THR A 263 14.19 -26.89 4.71
N ASN A 264 13.58 -26.54 3.56
CA ASN A 264 14.30 -26.27 2.31
C ASN A 264 14.56 -24.76 2.15
N ILE A 265 15.65 -24.27 2.74
CA ILE A 265 16.07 -22.88 2.57
C ILE A 265 16.67 -22.72 1.18
N GLN A 266 16.10 -21.79 0.42
CA GLN A 266 16.46 -21.53 -0.98
C GLN A 266 17.11 -20.16 -1.17
N LYS A 267 16.92 -19.25 -0.22
CA LYS A 267 17.51 -17.90 -0.25
C LYS A 267 17.94 -17.49 1.15
N TYR A 268 18.98 -16.69 1.27
CA TYR A 268 19.36 -16.07 2.54
C TYR A 268 19.70 -14.60 2.35
N SER A 269 19.64 -13.83 3.43
CA SER A 269 20.10 -12.44 3.45
C SER A 269 21.01 -12.19 4.64
N ILE A 270 21.91 -11.22 4.50
CA ILE A 270 22.75 -10.72 5.59
C ILE A 270 22.68 -9.19 5.57
N SER A 271 22.45 -8.58 6.73
CA SER A 271 22.45 -7.13 6.93
C SER A 271 23.66 -6.69 7.74
N SER A 272 24.27 -5.58 7.32
CA SER A 272 25.33 -4.90 8.04
C SER A 272 24.77 -3.89 9.05
N SER A 273 25.57 -3.59 10.07
CA SER A 273 25.19 -2.60 11.07
C SER A 273 25.32 -1.17 10.52
N ALA A 274 24.77 -0.22 11.26
CA ALA A 274 24.98 1.21 10.99
C ALA A 274 26.42 1.69 11.29
N SER A 275 27.20 0.92 12.06
CA SER A 275 28.58 1.26 12.40
C SER A 275 29.55 0.67 11.39
N SER A 276 30.37 1.53 10.78
CA SER A 276 31.39 1.11 9.81
C SER A 276 32.46 0.17 10.38
N GLY A 277 32.61 0.11 11.72
CA GLY A 277 33.51 -0.82 12.39
C GLY A 277 32.89 -2.21 12.67
N ASN A 278 31.57 -2.33 12.59
CA ASN A 278 30.84 -3.55 12.96
C ASN A 278 30.16 -4.13 11.71
N LEU A 279 30.95 -4.76 10.85
CA LEU A 279 30.48 -5.27 9.56
C LEU A 279 30.44 -6.81 9.53
N PRO A 280 29.61 -7.42 8.65
CA PRO A 280 29.65 -8.86 8.41
C PRO A 280 30.96 -9.27 7.74
N SER A 281 31.22 -10.58 7.69
CA SER A 281 32.38 -11.10 6.97
C SER A 281 32.35 -10.74 5.48
N THR A 282 33.53 -10.58 4.88
CA THR A 282 33.70 -10.32 3.45
C THR A 282 33.79 -11.62 2.63
N ALA A 283 33.94 -12.77 3.29
CA ALA A 283 33.92 -14.08 2.65
C ALA A 283 33.38 -15.15 3.61
N TRP A 284 32.46 -15.98 3.12
CA TRP A 284 31.81 -17.02 3.92
C TRP A 284 31.32 -18.18 3.05
N VAL A 285 31.00 -19.30 3.71
CA VAL A 285 30.22 -20.39 3.16
C VAL A 285 28.86 -20.42 3.86
N PHE A 286 27.78 -20.47 3.09
CA PHE A 286 26.47 -20.84 3.58
C PHE A 286 26.33 -22.36 3.45
N GLU A 287 26.12 -23.04 4.57
CA GLU A 287 26.17 -24.50 4.64
C GLU A 287 25.00 -25.06 5.45
N ALA A 288 24.68 -26.32 5.20
CA ALA A 288 23.56 -27.01 5.82
C ALA A 288 23.93 -28.41 6.31
N SER A 289 23.20 -28.92 7.30
CA SER A 289 23.42 -30.23 7.90
C SER A 289 22.11 -30.83 8.43
N ASN A 290 22.08 -32.16 8.58
CA ASN A 290 21.00 -32.87 9.30
C ASN A 290 21.41 -33.38 10.68
N ASP A 291 22.71 -33.38 10.99
CA ASP A 291 23.27 -33.95 12.23
C ASP A 291 24.16 -32.97 13.00
N ASN A 292 24.33 -31.74 12.50
CA ASN A 292 25.18 -30.68 13.07
C ASN A 292 26.70 -31.02 13.04
N THR A 293 27.11 -32.09 12.38
CA THR A 293 28.50 -32.56 12.31
C THR A 293 29.05 -32.63 10.88
N VAL A 294 28.26 -33.16 9.94
CA VAL A 294 28.60 -33.22 8.52
C VAL A 294 27.86 -32.10 7.81
N TRP A 295 28.61 -31.23 7.14
CA TRP A 295 28.09 -30.01 6.52
C TRP A 295 28.24 -30.06 5.01
N VAL A 296 27.19 -29.63 4.31
CA VAL A 296 27.14 -29.47 2.86
C VAL A 296 27.18 -27.99 2.53
N ASN A 297 28.13 -27.58 1.69
CA ASN A 297 28.20 -26.20 1.21
C ASN A 297 27.08 -25.95 0.19
N LEU A 298 26.22 -24.96 0.46
CA LEU A 298 25.13 -24.57 -0.42
C LEU A 298 25.48 -23.34 -1.27
N ASP A 299 26.30 -22.44 -0.74
CA ASP A 299 26.79 -21.26 -1.44
C ASP A 299 28.14 -20.81 -0.86
N THR A 300 29.00 -20.23 -1.70
CA THR A 300 30.30 -19.68 -1.29
C THR A 300 30.42 -18.26 -1.80
N LYS A 301 30.73 -17.31 -0.91
CA LYS A 301 30.94 -15.90 -1.23
C LYS A 301 32.34 -15.47 -0.83
N ALA A 302 32.92 -14.60 -1.65
CA ALA A 302 34.23 -14.00 -1.41
C ALA A 302 34.25 -12.55 -1.91
N SER A 303 35.14 -11.75 -1.34
CA SER A 303 35.39 -10.36 -1.76
C SER A 303 34.14 -9.46 -1.72
N ILE A 304 33.26 -9.69 -0.74
CA ILE A 304 32.05 -8.89 -0.57
C ILE A 304 32.39 -7.56 0.10
N THR A 305 31.92 -6.46 -0.48
CA THR A 305 32.01 -5.12 0.09
C THR A 305 30.70 -4.71 0.75
N TRP A 306 30.79 -4.18 1.97
CA TRP A 306 29.65 -3.73 2.76
C TRP A 306 29.60 -2.20 2.85
N SER A 307 28.40 -1.65 2.68
CA SER A 307 28.07 -0.30 3.15
C SER A 307 27.38 -0.41 4.50
N PRO A 308 27.51 0.56 5.41
CA PRO A 308 26.70 0.59 6.63
C PRO A 308 25.21 0.55 6.30
N SER A 309 24.42 -0.11 7.15
CA SER A 309 22.96 -0.26 7.00
C SER A 309 22.51 -0.84 5.65
N SER A 310 23.27 -1.78 5.09
CA SER A 310 22.94 -2.44 3.83
C SER A 310 22.56 -3.90 4.03
N THR A 311 21.67 -4.40 3.19
CA THR A 311 21.28 -5.81 3.14
C THR A 311 21.65 -6.39 1.80
N LYS A 312 22.26 -7.57 1.80
CA LYS A 312 22.52 -8.36 0.59
C LYS A 312 21.79 -9.67 0.66
N GLU A 313 21.22 -10.08 -0.46
CA GLU A 313 20.44 -11.30 -0.58
C GLU A 313 21.06 -12.21 -1.63
N TYR A 314 20.97 -13.52 -1.38
CA TYR A 314 21.58 -14.54 -2.22
C TYR A 314 20.65 -15.74 -2.33
N GLU A 315 20.32 -16.10 -3.57
CA GLU A 315 19.62 -17.33 -3.88
C GLU A 315 20.61 -18.49 -3.97
N THR A 316 20.12 -19.68 -3.63
CA THR A 316 20.86 -20.93 -3.65
C THR A 316 20.14 -21.91 -4.57
N ASN A 317 20.87 -22.83 -5.18
CA ASN A 317 20.27 -23.92 -5.95
C ASN A 317 19.85 -25.10 -5.06
N ASN A 318 19.62 -24.86 -3.76
CA ASN A 318 19.30 -25.91 -2.81
C ASN A 318 17.88 -26.44 -3.05
N SER A 319 17.78 -27.72 -3.41
CA SER A 319 16.51 -28.44 -3.56
C SER A 319 16.24 -29.43 -2.42
N LYS A 320 17.13 -29.51 -1.42
CA LYS A 320 17.07 -30.47 -0.32
C LYS A 320 16.66 -29.81 1.00
N LYS A 321 15.97 -30.57 1.85
CA LYS A 321 15.61 -30.16 3.21
C LYS A 321 16.73 -30.51 4.19
N TYR A 322 17.09 -29.55 5.04
CA TYR A 322 18.07 -29.73 6.11
C TYR A 322 17.53 -29.16 7.42
N ARG A 323 17.96 -29.73 8.54
CA ARG A 323 17.58 -29.24 9.88
C ARG A 323 18.41 -28.02 10.29
N PHE A 324 19.71 -28.04 10.02
CA PHE A 324 20.65 -27.00 10.43
C PHE A 324 21.13 -26.20 9.23
N TYR A 325 21.26 -24.89 9.40
CA TYR A 325 21.84 -23.98 8.42
C TYR A 325 22.74 -22.98 9.13
N ARG A 326 23.89 -22.65 8.56
CA ARG A 326 24.77 -21.61 9.13
C ARG A 326 25.57 -20.87 8.08
N ILE A 327 26.01 -19.69 8.47
CA ILE A 327 27.02 -18.88 7.80
C ILE A 327 28.33 -19.07 8.55
N ARG A 328 29.35 -19.52 7.83
CA ARG A 328 30.71 -19.70 8.35
C ARG A 328 31.68 -18.82 7.58
N PRO A 329 32.23 -17.76 8.20
CA PRO A 329 33.33 -16.99 7.65
C PRO A 329 34.49 -17.88 7.20
N THR A 330 35.11 -17.52 6.08
CA THR A 330 36.30 -18.19 5.53
C THR A 330 37.57 -17.36 5.70
N VAL A 331 37.42 -16.13 6.19
CA VAL A 331 38.51 -15.22 6.56
C VAL A 331 38.45 -14.95 8.06
N GLY A 332 39.60 -14.76 8.69
CA GLY A 332 39.70 -14.46 10.12
C GLY A 332 39.35 -13.01 10.41
N GLY A 333 38.66 -12.77 11.52
CA GLY A 333 38.28 -11.43 11.99
C GLY A 333 37.15 -11.45 13.02
N THR A 334 36.74 -10.27 13.45
CA THR A 334 35.56 -10.06 14.30
C THR A 334 34.42 -9.54 13.42
N TYR A 335 33.29 -10.23 13.39
CA TYR A 335 32.20 -9.93 12.47
C TYR A 335 30.88 -9.75 13.21
N PHE A 336 30.10 -8.79 12.73
CA PHE A 336 28.81 -8.44 13.29
C PHE A 336 27.71 -8.66 12.26
N TYR A 337 26.68 -9.40 12.65
CA TYR A 337 25.53 -9.71 11.81
C TYR A 337 24.30 -9.06 12.41
N SER A 338 23.78 -8.02 11.76
CA SER A 338 22.65 -7.24 12.28
C SER A 338 21.31 -7.88 12.00
N GLU A 339 21.21 -8.62 10.91
CA GLU A 339 20.05 -9.46 10.60
C GLU A 339 20.50 -10.53 9.60
N ILE A 340 20.04 -11.76 9.80
CA ILE A 340 20.17 -12.88 8.89
C ILE A 340 18.77 -13.44 8.69
N LYS A 341 18.34 -13.51 7.43
CA LYS A 341 17.11 -14.20 7.05
C LYS A 341 17.45 -15.44 6.28
N MET A 342 16.69 -16.51 6.51
CA MET A 342 16.77 -17.75 5.76
C MET A 342 15.38 -18.03 5.24
N MET A 343 15.25 -18.05 3.93
CA MET A 343 13.96 -17.95 3.26
C MET A 343 13.61 -19.23 2.52
N ILE A 344 12.35 -19.62 2.64
CA ILE A 344 11.72 -20.65 1.81
C ILE A 344 10.97 -19.99 0.67
N TYR A 345 10.96 -20.63 -0.49
CA TYR A 345 10.07 -20.25 -1.57
C TYR A 345 8.67 -20.79 -1.30
N GLN A 346 7.68 -19.89 -1.33
CA GLN A 346 6.26 -20.22 -1.30
C GLN A 346 5.69 -20.01 -2.71
N PRO A 347 5.18 -21.07 -3.34
CA PRO A 347 4.60 -20.96 -4.67
C PRO A 347 3.35 -20.06 -4.67
N PRO A 348 2.96 -19.52 -5.84
CA PRO A 348 1.79 -18.67 -5.96
C PRO A 348 0.50 -19.36 -5.50
N ILE A 349 -0.45 -18.54 -5.03
CA ILE A 349 -1.79 -18.99 -4.64
C ILE A 349 -2.76 -18.60 -5.75
N MET A 350 -3.49 -19.57 -6.27
CA MET A 350 -4.62 -19.31 -7.16
C MET A 350 -5.89 -19.07 -6.34
N LYS A 351 -6.59 -17.97 -6.62
CA LYS A 351 -7.93 -17.70 -6.09
C LYS A 351 -8.93 -17.92 -7.21
N VAL A 352 -9.94 -18.74 -6.95
CA VAL A 352 -11.09 -18.99 -7.82
C VAL A 352 -12.27 -18.21 -7.28
N LEU A 353 -12.87 -17.36 -8.13
CA LEU A 353 -13.98 -16.48 -7.82
C LEU A 353 -15.26 -17.03 -8.45
N SER A 354 -16.37 -16.89 -7.72
CA SER A 354 -17.70 -17.31 -8.20
C SER A 354 -18.27 -16.40 -9.29
N ASP A 355 -17.85 -15.13 -9.33
CA ASP A 355 -18.18 -14.19 -10.39
C ASP A 355 -17.04 -13.16 -10.58
N GLY A 356 -17.15 -12.33 -11.62
CA GLY A 356 -16.18 -11.28 -11.92
C GLY A 356 -16.41 -9.97 -11.16
N ALA A 357 -17.43 -9.86 -10.31
CA ALA A 357 -17.80 -8.59 -9.67
C ALA A 357 -16.79 -8.16 -8.59
N ASP A 358 -16.14 -9.13 -7.94
CA ASP A 358 -15.13 -8.90 -6.89
C ASP A 358 -13.71 -8.64 -7.44
N PHE A 359 -13.56 -8.38 -8.73
CA PHE A 359 -12.27 -8.10 -9.37
C PHE A 359 -11.50 -6.93 -8.75
N ILE A 360 -12.19 -5.97 -8.12
CA ILE A 360 -11.53 -4.87 -7.41
C ILE A 360 -10.75 -5.37 -6.20
N LYS A 361 -11.33 -6.32 -5.45
CA LYS A 361 -10.75 -6.86 -4.21
C LYS A 361 -9.75 -7.98 -4.48
N HIS A 362 -10.03 -8.80 -5.49
CA HIS A 362 -9.31 -10.05 -5.73
C HIS A 362 -8.56 -10.09 -7.07
N GLY A 363 -8.75 -9.11 -7.95
CA GLY A 363 -8.06 -9.06 -9.23
C GLY A 363 -6.59 -8.66 -9.11
N MET A 364 -5.82 -9.10 -10.10
CA MET A 364 -4.40 -8.82 -10.24
C MET A 364 -4.21 -7.40 -10.78
N ASN A 365 -3.09 -6.76 -10.43
CA ASN A 365 -2.77 -5.45 -11.00
C ASN A 365 -2.37 -5.60 -12.47
N LYS A 366 -2.68 -4.62 -13.32
CA LYS A 366 -2.29 -4.61 -14.74
C LYS A 366 -0.79 -4.84 -14.96
N ASP A 367 0.04 -4.32 -14.07
CA ASP A 367 1.51 -4.37 -14.19
C ASP A 367 2.13 -5.59 -13.47
N GLN A 368 1.29 -6.52 -12.97
CA GLN A 368 1.77 -7.74 -12.33
C GLN A 368 2.35 -8.70 -13.39
N VAL A 369 3.61 -9.08 -13.20
CA VAL A 369 4.25 -10.13 -14.00
C VAL A 369 3.74 -11.49 -13.53
N LEU A 370 3.34 -12.35 -14.47
CA LEU A 370 2.89 -13.70 -14.19
C LEU A 370 3.86 -14.70 -14.80
N TYR A 371 4.36 -15.61 -13.97
CA TYR A 371 5.24 -16.68 -14.41
C TYR A 371 4.41 -17.93 -14.69
N MET A 372 4.13 -18.18 -15.97
CA MET A 372 3.25 -19.28 -16.41
C MET A 372 3.81 -20.68 -16.10
N ASP A 373 5.12 -20.77 -15.85
CA ASP A 373 5.80 -22.02 -15.55
C ASP A 373 5.90 -22.30 -14.04
N SER A 374 5.38 -21.40 -13.19
CA SER A 374 5.39 -21.59 -11.74
C SER A 374 4.35 -22.62 -11.30
N GLU A 375 4.76 -23.58 -10.47
CA GLU A 375 3.84 -24.54 -9.86
C GLU A 375 2.85 -23.83 -8.92
N ILE A 376 1.56 -24.14 -9.04
CA ILE A 376 0.53 -23.65 -8.12
C ILE A 376 0.31 -24.71 -7.06
N SER A 377 0.72 -24.41 -5.83
CA SER A 377 0.59 -25.35 -4.72
C SER A 377 -0.73 -25.24 -3.96
N THR A 378 -1.41 -24.10 -4.06
CA THR A 378 -2.62 -23.80 -3.28
C THR A 378 -3.68 -23.14 -4.14
N VAL A 379 -4.90 -23.69 -4.08
CA VAL A 379 -6.11 -23.11 -4.70
C VAL A 379 -7.09 -22.72 -3.60
N LYS A 380 -7.56 -21.47 -3.59
CA LYS A 380 -8.57 -20.95 -2.66
C LYS A 380 -9.86 -20.61 -3.41
N PHE A 381 -11.00 -21.06 -2.89
CA PHE A 381 -12.31 -20.72 -3.43
C PHE A 381 -12.90 -19.55 -2.65
N VAL A 382 -13.20 -18.44 -3.34
CA VAL A 382 -13.82 -17.26 -2.75
C VAL A 382 -15.33 -17.36 -2.95
N LYS A 383 -16.06 -17.53 -1.85
CA LYS A 383 -17.52 -17.44 -1.81
C LYS A 383 -17.94 -16.10 -1.20
N THR A 384 -18.82 -15.40 -1.87
CA THR A 384 -19.43 -14.13 -1.41
C THR A 384 -20.72 -14.36 -0.64
N ASN A 385 -21.35 -15.53 -0.79
CA ASN A 385 -22.56 -15.92 -0.07
C ASN A 385 -22.20 -16.68 1.21
N SER A 386 -22.82 -16.30 2.34
CA SER A 386 -22.76 -17.08 3.57
C SER A 386 -23.89 -18.12 3.58
N GLU A 387 -23.54 -19.37 3.79
CA GLU A 387 -24.49 -20.44 4.09
C GLU A 387 -24.44 -20.74 5.59
N ASN A 388 -25.61 -20.91 6.20
CA ASN A 388 -25.69 -21.32 7.59
C ASN A 388 -25.23 -22.79 7.68
N LEU A 389 -24.13 -23.07 8.37
CA LEU A 389 -23.49 -24.39 8.43
C LEU A 389 -24.33 -25.47 9.13
N GLY A 390 -25.51 -25.11 9.66
CA GLY A 390 -26.38 -26.01 10.42
C GLY A 390 -25.70 -26.53 11.69
N SER A 391 -26.29 -27.53 12.34
CA SER A 391 -25.76 -28.11 13.59
C SER A 391 -24.59 -29.08 13.41
N GLY A 392 -23.96 -29.12 12.23
CA GLY A 392 -22.97 -30.14 11.87
C GLY A 392 -23.55 -31.57 11.84
N LYS A 393 -22.85 -32.51 11.18
CA LYS A 393 -23.16 -33.94 11.25
C LYS A 393 -22.21 -34.59 12.26
N VAL A 394 -22.75 -35.18 13.33
CA VAL A 394 -21.98 -36.06 14.21
C VAL A 394 -22.04 -37.47 13.63
N PHE A 395 -20.91 -37.96 13.12
CA PHE A 395 -20.79 -39.36 12.70
C PHE A 395 -20.54 -40.22 13.95
N LYS A 396 -21.55 -41.00 14.37
CA LYS A 396 -21.40 -41.99 15.44
C LYS A 396 -21.29 -43.38 14.83
N GLN A 397 -20.12 -43.99 14.93
CA GLN A 397 -19.95 -45.41 14.60
C GLN A 397 -20.34 -46.23 15.84
N LYS A 398 -21.35 -47.10 15.73
CA LYS A 398 -21.64 -48.10 16.76
C LYS A 398 -20.45 -49.07 16.84
N ILE A 399 -19.71 -49.04 17.95
CA ILE A 399 -18.73 -50.08 18.25
C ILE A 399 -19.51 -51.37 18.52
N ASN A 400 -19.27 -52.40 17.71
CA ASN A 400 -19.84 -53.71 17.96
C ASN A 400 -19.06 -54.38 19.10
N THR A 401 -19.57 -54.27 20.32
CA THR A 401 -18.95 -54.81 21.53
C THR A 401 -18.88 -56.33 21.57
N THR A 402 -19.56 -57.03 20.66
CA THR A 402 -19.40 -58.49 20.49
C THR A 402 -18.12 -58.86 19.75
N LYS A 403 -17.55 -57.94 18.94
CA LYS A 403 -16.28 -58.16 18.22
C LYS A 403 -15.07 -57.57 18.96
N ILE A 404 -15.27 -56.53 19.76
CA ILE A 404 -14.22 -55.91 20.58
C ILE A 404 -14.78 -55.69 22.00
N PRO A 405 -14.55 -56.63 22.94
CA PRO A 405 -15.00 -56.49 24.31
C PRO A 405 -14.26 -55.34 25.00
N ILE A 406 -14.99 -54.32 25.46
CA ILE A 406 -14.42 -53.21 26.23
C ILE A 406 -14.16 -53.72 27.65
N LYS A 407 -12.90 -54.06 27.96
CA LYS A 407 -12.50 -54.45 29.32
C LYS A 407 -12.14 -53.20 30.11
N LYS A 408 -12.99 -52.83 31.08
CA LYS A 408 -12.86 -51.71 32.06
C LYS A 408 -13.38 -50.33 31.61
N ALA A 409 -14.69 -50.21 31.40
CA ALA A 409 -15.36 -48.91 31.49
C ALA A 409 -16.57 -49.03 32.43
N SER A 410 -16.52 -48.34 33.57
CA SER A 410 -17.68 -48.07 34.42
C SER A 410 -18.16 -46.65 34.12
N ILE A 411 -19.40 -46.51 33.69
CA ILE A 411 -20.06 -45.20 33.51
C ILE A 411 -20.92 -45.00 34.77
N THR A 412 -20.53 -44.05 35.63
CA THR A 412 -21.40 -43.47 36.66
C THR A 412 -22.25 -42.36 36.07
#